data_AF-Q5K5B4-F1
#
_entry.id   AF-Q5K5B4-F1
#
_cell.length_a   1.000
_cell.length_b   1.000
_cell.length_c   1.000
_cell.angle_alpha   90.00
_cell.angle_beta   90.00
_cell.angle_gamma   90.00
#
_symmetry.space_group_name_H-M   'P 1'
#
loop_
_entity.id
_entity.type
_entity.pdbx_description
1 polymer ?
#
loop_
_entity_poly.entity_id
_entity_poly.type
_entity_poly.pdbx_seq_one_letter_code
_entity_poly.pdbx_strand_id
1 'polypeptide(L)'
;GIFVCNHFCKPAQGLLSPVIAPKAQHNDGSLDLILVHGSGRLRLFCFFIAYQFCWHLLLPYVEYVKVKHVKVRPIGKTHNGCGVDGELILGEGQTEWQCSLLPAQGRLLGRHRSASE
;
A
#
# COMPACT_ATOMS: atom_id res chain seq x y z
N GLY A 1 10.21 -0.16 3.23
CA GLY A 1 9.17 0.71 2.67
C GLY A 1 7.83 0.33 3.26
N ILE A 2 6.87 1.25 3.32
CA ILE A 2 5.53 1.00 3.87
C ILE A 2 4.52 1.46 2.84
N PHE A 3 3.57 0.59 2.47
CA PHE A 3 2.44 0.94 1.61
C PHE A 3 1.15 0.65 2.35
N VAL A 4 0.21 1.58 2.29
CA VAL A 4 -1.13 1.48 2.90
C VAL A 4 -2.14 1.77 1.81
N CYS A 5 -3.14 0.92 1.66
CA CYS A 5 -4.22 1.15 0.71
C CYS A 5 -5.53 0.53 1.22
N ASN A 6 -6.65 1.05 0.77
CA ASN A 6 -7.98 0.51 1.08
C ASN A 6 -8.65 -0.12 -0.15
N HIS A 7 -8.05 -0.01 -1.34
CA HIS A 7 -8.66 -0.46 -2.57
C HIS A 7 -7.64 -1.06 -3.51
N PHE A 8 -8.17 -1.84 -4.45
CA PHE A 8 -7.43 -2.43 -5.54
C PHE A 8 -6.97 -1.33 -6.51
N CYS A 9 -5.88 -0.65 -6.21
CA CYS A 9 -5.24 0.29 -7.13
C CYS A 9 -4.53 -0.51 -8.21
N LYS A 10 -5.07 -0.51 -9.44
CA LYS A 10 -4.25 -0.84 -10.61
C LYS A 10 -3.34 0.37 -10.87
N PRO A 11 -2.01 0.24 -10.80
CA PRO A 11 -1.13 1.30 -11.25
C PRO A 11 -1.35 1.57 -12.75
N ALA A 12 -0.98 2.77 -13.18
CA ALA A 12 -0.97 3.14 -14.59
C ALA A 12 -0.13 2.13 -15.40
N GLN A 13 -0.75 1.53 -16.41
CA GLN A 13 -0.21 0.65 -17.46
C GLN A 13 1.23 0.13 -17.25
N GLY A 14 1.35 -1.12 -16.79
CA GLY A 14 2.58 -1.93 -16.84
C GLY A 14 2.36 -3.22 -17.63
N LEU A 15 3.44 -3.94 -17.97
CA LEU A 15 3.41 -5.14 -18.84
C LEU A 15 2.36 -6.20 -18.41
N LEU A 16 2.15 -6.35 -17.10
CA LEU A 16 1.16 -7.26 -16.51
C LEU A 16 0.10 -6.56 -15.65
N SER A 17 0.01 -5.23 -15.70
CA SER A 17 -0.83 -4.42 -14.80
C SER A 17 -0.68 -4.84 -13.32
N PRO A 18 0.55 -4.81 -12.77
CA PRO A 18 0.86 -5.39 -11.47
C PRO A 18 0.08 -4.70 -10.36
N VAL A 19 -0.40 -5.44 -9.36
CA VAL A 19 -1.21 -4.87 -8.27
C VAL A 19 -0.44 -4.97 -6.97
N ILE A 20 -0.25 -3.84 -6.29
CA ILE A 20 0.54 -3.79 -5.05
C ILE A 20 -0.15 -4.57 -3.93
N ALA A 21 -1.45 -4.39 -3.78
CA ALA A 21 -2.27 -5.07 -2.79
C ALA A 21 -3.36 -5.92 -3.46
N PRO A 22 -3.02 -7.14 -3.93
CA PRO A 22 -3.97 -7.97 -4.68
C PRO A 22 -5.16 -8.45 -3.83
N LYS A 23 -5.07 -8.40 -2.49
CA LYS A 23 -6.15 -8.78 -1.57
C LYS A 23 -6.95 -7.57 -1.05
N ALA A 24 -6.69 -6.37 -1.57
CA ALA A 24 -7.41 -5.17 -1.15
C ALA A 24 -8.83 -5.13 -1.70
N GLN A 25 -9.80 -4.83 -0.83
CA GLN A 25 -11.21 -4.71 -1.18
C GLN A 25 -11.76 -3.40 -0.61
N HIS A 26 -12.46 -2.63 -1.43
CA HIS A 26 -12.88 -1.28 -1.06
C HIS A 26 -13.93 -1.22 0.06
N ASN A 27 -14.59 -2.33 0.40
CA ASN A 27 -15.72 -2.41 1.32
C ASN A 27 -15.57 -3.47 2.42
N ASP A 28 -14.38 -4.05 2.61
CA ASP A 28 -14.18 -5.10 3.63
C ASP A 28 -13.94 -4.54 5.05
N GLY A 29 -13.96 -3.22 5.21
CA GLY A 29 -13.77 -2.58 6.50
C GLY A 29 -12.32 -2.62 6.99
N SER A 30 -11.35 -2.87 6.11
CA SER A 30 -9.93 -2.92 6.44
C SER A 30 -9.05 -2.05 5.54
N LEU A 31 -7.85 -1.78 6.03
CA LEU A 31 -6.72 -1.24 5.29
C LEU A 31 -5.72 -2.36 5.06
N ASP A 32 -5.21 -2.46 3.85
CA ASP A 32 -4.17 -3.39 3.46
C ASP A 32 -2.81 -2.71 3.59
N LEU A 33 -2.01 -3.21 4.52
CA LEU A 33 -0.68 -2.75 4.86
C LEU A 33 0.36 -3.72 4.27
N ILE A 34 1.29 -3.19 3.49
CA ILE A 34 2.43 -3.94 2.95
C ILE A 34 3.70 -3.35 3.51
N LEU A 35 4.44 -4.15 4.27
CA LEU A 35 5.73 -3.77 4.83
C LEU A 35 6.84 -4.46 4.06
N VAL A 36 7.73 -3.65 3.48
CA VAL A 36 8.97 -4.14 2.85
C VAL A 36 10.11 -3.92 3.83
N HIS A 37 10.51 -4.99 4.50
CA HIS A 37 11.59 -5.02 5.48
C HIS A 37 12.95 -4.93 4.78
N GLY A 38 13.76 -3.94 5.13
CA GLY A 38 15.17 -3.90 4.72
C GLY A 38 15.70 -2.55 4.25
N SER A 39 17.02 -2.46 4.25
CA SER A 39 17.82 -1.24 4.05
C SER A 39 18.73 -1.29 2.81
N GLY A 40 18.66 -2.36 2.01
CA GLY A 40 19.59 -2.61 0.88
C GLY A 40 18.98 -2.34 -0.50
N ARG A 41 19.73 -1.67 -1.38
CA ARG A 41 19.32 -1.39 -2.77
C ARG A 41 19.01 -2.65 -3.58
N LEU A 42 19.74 -3.75 -3.36
CA LEU A 42 19.50 -5.02 -4.06
C LEU A 42 18.14 -5.63 -3.69
N ARG A 43 17.76 -5.64 -2.41
CA ARG A 43 16.44 -6.14 -1.99
C ARG A 43 15.30 -5.28 -2.56
N LEU A 44 15.52 -3.98 -2.65
CA LEU A 44 14.56 -3.08 -3.29
C LEU A 44 14.45 -3.33 -4.80
N PHE A 45 15.58 -3.56 -5.47
CA PHE A 45 15.59 -3.96 -6.88
C PHE A 45 14.83 -5.29 -7.10
N CYS A 46 15.14 -6.32 -6.32
CA CYS A 46 14.43 -7.61 -6.37
C CYS A 46 12.92 -7.45 -6.11
N PHE A 47 12.54 -6.55 -5.19
CA PHE A 47 11.15 -6.22 -4.94
C PHE A 47 10.46 -5.67 -6.19
N PHE A 48 11.05 -4.69 -6.86
CA PHE A 48 10.45 -4.11 -8.07
C PHE A 48 10.34 -5.10 -9.23
N ILE A 49 11.34 -5.98 -9.40
CA ILE A 49 11.26 -7.06 -10.40
C ILE A 49 10.12 -8.02 -10.05
N ALA A 50 10.07 -8.54 -8.82
CA ALA A 50 9.00 -9.43 -8.38
C ALA A 50 7.62 -8.77 -8.46
N TYR A 51 7.53 -7.47 -8.20
CA TYR A 51 6.31 -6.68 -8.33
C TYR A 51 5.78 -6.67 -9.77
N GLN A 52 6.64 -6.56 -10.79
CA GLN A 52 6.19 -6.64 -12.19
C GLN A 52 5.50 -7.97 -12.51
N PHE A 53 5.85 -9.04 -11.80
CA PHE A 53 5.27 -10.38 -11.94
C PHE A 53 4.21 -10.73 -10.88
N CYS A 54 3.80 -9.78 -10.04
CA CYS A 54 2.88 -9.99 -8.91
C CYS A 54 3.37 -11.03 -7.87
N TRP A 55 4.69 -11.25 -7.76
CA TRP A 55 5.32 -12.20 -6.83
C TRP A 55 5.94 -11.53 -5.61
N HIS A 56 5.81 -10.20 -5.48
CA HIS A 56 6.41 -9.43 -4.40
C HIS A 56 5.97 -9.89 -3.00
N LEU A 57 4.79 -10.48 -2.85
CA LEU A 57 4.30 -11.03 -1.58
C LEU A 57 4.96 -12.36 -1.18
N LEU A 58 5.66 -13.03 -2.09
CA LEU A 58 6.40 -14.27 -1.80
C LEU A 58 7.80 -13.99 -1.25
N LEU A 59 8.25 -12.74 -1.31
CA LEU A 59 9.57 -12.36 -0.82
C LEU A 59 9.60 -12.44 0.71
N PRO A 60 10.63 -13.07 1.31
CA PRO A 60 10.66 -13.33 2.76
C PRO A 60 10.81 -12.06 3.62
N TYR A 61 11.04 -10.93 2.98
CA TYR A 61 11.14 -9.62 3.61
C TYR A 61 9.95 -8.71 3.28
N VAL A 62 8.88 -9.26 2.72
CA VAL A 62 7.63 -8.55 2.46
C VAL A 62 6.54 -9.16 3.32
N GLU A 63 5.86 -8.30 4.08
CA GLU A 63 4.76 -8.68 4.96
C GLU A 63 3.47 -8.01 4.49
N TYR A 64 2.37 -8.74 4.56
CA TYR A 64 1.04 -8.27 4.18
C TYR A 64 0.09 -8.45 5.35
N VAL A 65 -0.48 -7.35 5.85
CA VAL A 65 -1.38 -7.35 7.03
C VAL A 65 -2.62 -6.53 6.74
N LYS A 66 -3.80 -7.01 7.16
CA LYS A 66 -5.03 -6.21 7.18
C LYS A 66 -5.20 -5.57 8.55
N VAL A 67 -5.36 -4.26 8.58
CA VAL A 67 -5.47 -3.46 9.81
C VAL A 67 -6.68 -2.51 9.72
N LYS A 68 -7.18 -2.01 10.85
CA LYS A 68 -8.23 -0.96 10.86
C LYS A 68 -7.65 0.44 10.96
N HIS A 69 -6.48 0.54 11.57
CA HIS A 69 -5.76 1.76 11.85
C HIS A 69 -4.26 1.48 11.78
N VAL A 70 -3.51 2.39 11.19
CA VAL A 70 -2.06 2.33 11.15
C VAL A 70 -1.47 3.65 11.64
N LYS A 71 -0.36 3.53 12.34
CA LYS A 71 0.39 4.65 12.90
C LYS A 71 1.86 4.44 12.56
N VAL A 72 2.45 5.36 11.83
CA VAL A 72 3.81 5.28 11.31
C VAL A 72 4.61 6.45 11.85
N ARG A 73 5.68 6.14 12.58
CA ARG A 73 6.62 7.12 13.09
C ARG A 73 7.97 6.94 12.40
N PRO A 74 8.52 7.96 11.72
CA PRO A 74 9.88 7.92 11.24
C PRO A 74 10.85 7.87 12.42
N ILE A 75 11.93 7.11 12.28
CA ILE A 75 12.93 6.89 13.34
C ILE A 75 14.34 7.20 12.81
N GLY A 76 15.15 7.87 13.64
CA GLY A 76 16.53 8.22 13.27
C GLY A 76 16.62 9.16 12.06
N LYS A 77 17.40 8.78 11.06
CA LYS A 77 17.67 9.58 9.84
C LYS A 77 16.75 9.23 8.65
N THR A 78 15.63 8.55 8.87
CA THR A 78 14.69 8.22 7.79
C THR A 78 13.97 9.47 7.30
N HIS A 79 13.72 9.58 5.99
CA HIS A 79 12.91 10.67 5.45
C HIS A 79 11.50 10.68 6.08
N ASN A 80 10.91 11.87 6.19
CA ASN A 80 9.57 12.08 6.73
C ASN A 80 8.57 12.51 5.64
N GLY A 81 8.78 12.04 4.41
CA GLY A 81 7.82 12.24 3.32
C GLY A 81 6.76 11.14 3.35
N CYS A 82 5.54 11.48 2.99
CA CYS A 82 4.47 10.52 2.77
C CYS A 82 3.85 10.77 1.39
N GLY A 83 3.84 9.74 0.55
CA GLY A 83 3.09 9.76 -0.70
C GLY A 83 1.64 9.39 -0.44
N VAL A 84 0.70 10.28 -0.74
CA VAL A 84 -0.74 10.06 -0.58
C VAL A 84 -1.40 10.29 -1.94
N ASP A 85 -2.05 9.26 -2.49
CA ASP A 85 -2.77 9.30 -3.77
C ASP A 85 -2.00 9.94 -4.95
N GLY A 86 -0.66 9.80 -4.94
CA GLY A 86 0.24 10.33 -5.97
C GLY A 86 0.87 11.69 -5.64
N GLU A 87 0.48 12.33 -4.54
CA GLU A 87 1.03 13.59 -4.06
C GLU A 87 2.06 13.35 -2.94
N LEU A 88 3.14 14.13 -2.93
CA LEU A 88 4.15 14.06 -1.86
C LEU A 88 3.84 15.10 -0.78
N ILE A 89 3.47 14.64 0.41
CA ILE A 89 3.32 15.47 1.59
C ILE A 89 4.62 15.43 2.38
N LEU A 90 5.23 16.59 2.59
CA LEU A 90 6.42 16.74 3.42
C LEU A 90 6.01 16.90 4.88
N GLY A 91 6.53 16.06 5.76
CA GLY A 91 6.24 16.09 7.19
C GLY A 91 6.99 17.20 7.95
N GLU A 92 6.96 18.45 7.50
CA GLU A 92 7.51 19.56 8.29
C GLU A 92 6.73 19.67 9.61
N GLY A 93 7.43 19.44 10.74
CA GLY A 93 6.84 19.43 12.08
C GLY A 93 5.94 18.22 12.41
N GLN A 94 5.65 17.32 11.46
CA GLN A 94 4.93 16.09 11.76
C GLN A 94 5.83 15.02 12.35
N THR A 95 5.52 14.55 13.55
CA THR A 95 6.27 13.46 14.19
C THR A 95 5.74 12.07 13.81
N GLU A 96 4.58 12.00 13.15
CA GLU A 96 3.85 10.76 12.98
C GLU A 96 2.76 10.87 11.91
N TRP A 97 2.58 9.81 11.14
CA TRP A 97 1.52 9.63 10.17
C TRP A 97 0.49 8.64 10.73
N GLN A 98 -0.80 9.01 10.65
CA GLN A 98 -1.90 8.15 11.06
C GLN A 98 -2.87 7.99 9.90
N CYS A 99 -3.31 6.75 9.68
CA CYS A 99 -4.36 6.45 8.71
C CYS A 99 -5.37 5.50 9.37
N SER A 100 -6.64 5.91 9.39
CA SER A 100 -7.77 5.12 9.86
C SER A 100 -8.77 4.97 8.74
N LEU A 101 -9.48 3.84 8.73
CA LEU A 101 -10.65 3.70 7.89
C LEU A 101 -11.81 4.49 8.50
N LEU A 102 -12.38 5.40 7.72
CA LEU A 102 -13.59 6.12 8.10
C LEU A 102 -14.81 5.23 7.78
N PRO A 103 -15.85 5.22 8.65
CA PRO A 103 -17.07 4.48 8.38
C PRO A 103 -17.71 4.98 7.08
N ALA A 104 -18.31 4.08 6.29
CA ALA A 104 -18.79 4.32 4.93
C ALA A 104 -19.31 5.75 4.68
N GLN A 105 -18.42 6.62 4.18
CA GLN A 105 -18.66 8.06 4.07
C GLN A 105 -19.45 8.43 2.82
N GLY A 106 -19.71 7.47 1.94
CA GLY A 106 -20.42 7.69 0.69
C GLY A 106 -20.58 6.41 -0.13
N ARG A 107 -21.36 6.54 -1.20
CA ARG A 107 -21.59 5.47 -2.18
C ARG A 107 -20.96 5.87 -3.50
N LEU A 108 -19.95 5.11 -3.93
CA LEU A 108 -19.39 5.24 -5.27
C LEU A 108 -20.32 4.56 -6.29
N LEU A 109 -20.59 5.26 -7.39
CA LEU A 109 -21.25 4.67 -8.56
C LEU A 109 -20.19 3.91 -9.35
N GLY A 110 -20.37 2.60 -9.49
CA GLY A 110 -19.43 1.76 -10.21
C GLY A 110 -20.00 0.38 -10.45
N ARG A 111 -19.45 -0.32 -11.44
CA ARG A 111 -19.84 -1.71 -11.72
C ARG A 111 -19.12 -2.61 -10.71
N HIS A 112 -19.86 -3.11 -9.72
CA HIS A 112 -19.34 -4.15 -8.83
C HIS A 112 -19.14 -5.41 -9.69
N ARG A 113 -17.90 -5.85 -9.89
CA ARG A 113 -17.66 -7.17 -10.49
C ARG A 113 -17.97 -8.19 -9.40
N SER A 114 -19.17 -8.75 -9.45
CA SER A 114 -19.51 -9.96 -8.70
C SER A 114 -18.44 -11.01 -9.03
N ALA A 115 -17.77 -11.56 -8.02
CA ALA A 115 -16.87 -12.70 -8.20
C ALA A 115 -17.73 -13.95 -8.44
N SER A 116 -18.33 -14.03 -9.62
CA SER A 116 -19.10 -15.17 -10.12
C SER A 116 -19.36 -14.99 -11.61
N GLU A 117 -18.29 -15.03 -12.41
CA GLU A 117 -18.27 -15.45 -13.82
C GLU A 117 -16.94 -16.15 -14.08
#